data_AF-A0AA40GGN0-F1
#
_entry.id   AF-A0AA40GGN0-F1
#
_cell.length_a   1.000
_cell.length_b   1.000
_cell.length_c   1.000
_cell.angle_alpha   90.00
_cell.angle_beta   90.00
_cell.angle_gamma   90.00
#
_symmetry.space_group_name_H-M   'P 1'
#
loop_
_entity.id
_entity.type
_entity.pdbx_description
1 polymer ?
#
loop_
_entity_poly.entity_id
_entity_poly.type
_entity_poly.pdbx_seq_one_letter_code
_entity_poly.pdbx_strand_id
1 'polypeptide(L)'
;MSLQLVLAGIYPPTLTDSGRIELSPIPTYYEPLIVDNILCAETCPRYEQEYKRIKATPAIVSIVLKNEKLFKYIEENTGIDMTVDPILSTYGLYHFLTTQESMNITLPEWATEEIRIKMYPIVELEYQIRSYNNLMKQLNGGHLVKEFIKNMNAERNQTSPKIYVYSGHEVNIAAFAKAHNFIEPKIPSFGSAIIVEKLRDIKGKQFVQLYLWTGVTQELKPYKLSKCDEKCPYEKYITLMEHVIPLEEDINCSWNNVSLDQLYQYYSTTIDI
;
A
#
# COMPACT_ATOMS: atom_id res chain seq x y z
N MET A 1 0.69 -11.29 -10.25
CA MET A 1 -0.51 -11.88 -10.91
C MET A 1 -1.78 -11.06 -10.74
N SER A 2 -2.08 -10.46 -9.59
CA SER A 2 -3.33 -9.70 -9.36
C SER A 2 -3.66 -8.67 -10.44
N LEU A 3 -2.65 -7.90 -10.90
CA LEU A 3 -2.81 -6.94 -11.99
C LEU A 3 -3.37 -7.57 -13.27
N GLN A 4 -2.88 -8.76 -13.66
CA GLN A 4 -3.32 -9.44 -14.87
C GLN A 4 -4.80 -9.83 -14.79
N LEU A 5 -5.27 -10.27 -13.62
CA LEU A 5 -6.69 -10.59 -13.41
C LEU A 5 -7.56 -9.33 -13.45
N VAL A 6 -7.12 -8.23 -12.83
CA VAL A 6 -7.83 -6.94 -12.92
C VAL A 6 -7.92 -6.47 -14.36
N LEU A 7 -6.81 -6.56 -15.11
CA LEU A 7 -6.75 -6.18 -16.52
C LEU A 7 -7.64 -7.07 -17.40
N ALA A 8 -7.72 -8.38 -17.12
CA ALA A 8 -8.68 -9.27 -17.77
C ALA A 8 -10.14 -8.97 -17.40
N GLY A 9 -10.41 -8.27 -16.29
CA GLY A 9 -11.74 -7.76 -15.96
C GLY A 9 -12.08 -6.46 -16.71
N ILE A 10 -11.11 -5.55 -16.84
CA ILE A 10 -11.28 -4.27 -17.55
C ILE A 10 -11.37 -4.50 -19.07
N TYR A 11 -10.55 -5.43 -19.59
CA TYR A 11 -10.47 -5.82 -20.99
C TYR A 11 -10.74 -7.33 -21.11
N PRO A 12 -12.02 -7.75 -21.04
CA PRO A 12 -12.39 -9.15 -21.01
C PRO A 12 -11.92 -9.89 -22.27
N PRO A 13 -11.44 -11.13 -22.14
CA PRO A 13 -11.13 -11.96 -23.29
C PRO A 13 -12.37 -12.20 -24.14
N THR A 14 -12.17 -12.27 -25.45
CA THR A 14 -13.21 -12.66 -26.40
C THR A 14 -13.12 -14.14 -26.72
N LEU A 15 -14.20 -14.71 -27.27
CA LEU A 15 -14.21 -16.07 -27.79
C LEU A 15 -14.23 -16.04 -29.31
N THR A 16 -13.44 -16.90 -29.95
CA THR A 16 -13.59 -17.18 -31.38
C THR A 16 -14.88 -17.95 -31.66
N ASP A 17 -15.27 -18.01 -32.93
CA ASP A 17 -16.35 -18.90 -33.40
C ASP A 17 -16.12 -20.38 -33.06
N SER A 18 -14.85 -20.79 -32.90
CA SER A 18 -14.45 -22.14 -32.47
C SER A 18 -14.40 -22.33 -30.95
N GLY A 19 -14.77 -21.32 -30.16
CA GLY A 19 -14.78 -21.35 -28.69
C GLY A 19 -13.40 -21.20 -28.04
N ARG A 20 -12.39 -20.73 -28.77
CA ARG A 20 -11.05 -20.47 -28.22
C ARG A 20 -11.03 -19.09 -27.55
N ILE A 21 -10.43 -19.02 -26.37
CA ILE A 21 -10.19 -17.76 -25.66
C ILE A 21 -9.13 -16.94 -26.40
N GLU A 22 -9.47 -15.72 -26.76
CA GLU A 22 -8.56 -14.71 -27.28
C GLU A 22 -8.29 -13.67 -26.20
N LEU A 23 -7.12 -13.79 -25.59
CA LEU A 23 -6.61 -12.83 -24.61
C LEU A 23 -5.83 -11.75 -25.35
N SER A 24 -6.07 -10.49 -24.99
CA SER A 24 -5.18 -9.39 -25.35
C SER A 24 -4.12 -9.26 -24.24
N PRO A 25 -2.85 -9.66 -24.47
CA PRO A 25 -1.82 -9.48 -23.46
C PRO A 25 -1.60 -7.99 -23.24
N ILE A 26 -1.74 -7.55 -21.99
CA ILE A 26 -1.48 -6.16 -21.60
C ILE A 26 -0.12 -6.14 -20.88
N PRO A 27 0.85 -5.35 -21.38
CA PRO A 27 2.17 -5.29 -20.76
C PRO A 27 2.06 -4.74 -19.33
N THR A 28 2.77 -5.40 -18.42
CA THR A 28 2.90 -4.98 -17.02
C THR A 28 4.35 -4.62 -16.76
N TYR A 29 4.57 -3.45 -16.20
CA TYR A 29 5.90 -2.95 -15.86
C TYR A 29 6.09 -3.04 -14.34
N TYR A 30 7.30 -3.41 -13.92
CA TYR A 30 7.68 -3.44 -12.52
C TYR A 30 9.15 -3.03 -12.40
N GLU A 31 9.50 -2.39 -11.30
CA GLU A 31 10.89 -2.16 -10.93
C GLU A 31 11.39 -3.31 -10.06
N PRO A 32 12.70 -3.61 -10.06
CA PRO A 32 13.28 -4.51 -9.07
C PRO A 32 12.98 -4.01 -7.66
N LEU A 33 12.61 -4.93 -6.75
CA LEU A 33 12.22 -4.59 -5.39
C LEU A 33 13.25 -3.68 -4.72
N ILE A 34 14.54 -3.98 -4.91
CA ILE A 34 15.67 -3.27 -4.29
C ILE A 34 15.80 -1.79 -4.69
N VAL A 35 15.10 -1.35 -5.74
CA VAL A 35 15.11 0.05 -6.21
C VAL A 35 13.71 0.67 -6.32
N ASP A 36 12.65 -0.07 -5.98
CA ASP A 36 11.26 0.39 -6.08
C ASP A 36 10.89 1.35 -4.94
N ASN A 37 11.19 2.64 -5.15
CA ASN A 37 10.81 3.69 -4.20
C ASN A 37 9.31 4.01 -4.17
N ILE A 38 8.53 3.52 -5.14
CA ILE A 38 7.12 3.87 -5.25
C ILE A 38 6.27 2.92 -4.40
N LEU A 39 6.58 1.63 -4.44
CA LEU A 39 5.82 0.58 -3.77
C LEU A 39 6.57 -0.06 -2.59
N CYS A 40 7.89 0.15 -2.45
CA CYS A 40 8.68 -0.39 -1.34
C CYS A 40 9.48 0.72 -0.64
N ALA A 41 8.88 1.34 0.38
CA ALA A 41 9.54 2.40 1.13
C ALA A 41 10.75 1.88 1.95
N GLU A 42 10.72 0.60 2.32
CA GLU A 42 11.70 -0.04 3.20
C GLU A 42 13.10 -0.13 2.61
N THR A 43 13.23 -0.06 1.28
CA THR A 43 14.54 -0.07 0.62
C THR A 43 15.26 1.28 0.71
N CYS A 44 14.57 2.34 1.15
CA CYS A 44 15.18 3.62 1.45
C CYS A 44 15.80 3.61 2.87
N PRO A 45 17.13 3.75 3.04
CA PRO A 45 17.75 3.69 4.36
C PRO A 45 17.27 4.77 5.32
N ARG A 46 16.91 5.96 4.80
CA ARG A 46 16.34 7.05 5.61
C ARG A 46 14.98 6.67 6.19
N TYR A 47 14.14 5.98 5.41
CA TYR A 47 12.86 5.46 5.88
C TYR A 47 13.08 4.38 6.95
N GLU A 48 13.97 3.43 6.69
CA GLU A 48 14.26 2.33 7.61
C GLU A 48 14.79 2.83 8.97
N GLN A 49 15.71 3.81 8.95
CA GLN A 49 16.25 4.42 10.16
C GLN A 49 15.15 5.12 10.97
N GLU A 50 14.30 5.88 10.30
CA GLU A 50 13.20 6.60 10.96
C GLU A 50 12.15 5.63 11.51
N TYR A 51 11.82 4.56 10.78
CA TYR A 51 10.94 3.48 11.23
C TYR A 51 11.46 2.84 12.53
N LYS A 52 12.74 2.48 12.59
CA LYS A 52 13.39 1.94 13.81
C LYS A 52 13.35 2.95 14.95
N ARG A 53 13.65 4.23 14.66
CA ARG A 53 13.60 5.31 15.66
C ARG A 53 12.21 5.48 16.27
N ILE A 54 11.16 5.46 15.44
CA ILE A 54 9.76 5.59 15.89
C ILE A 54 9.38 4.42 16.81
N LYS A 55 9.74 3.18 16.43
CA LYS A 55 9.47 2.00 17.26
C LYS A 55 10.15 2.06 18.63
N ALA A 56 11.33 2.69 18.71
CA ALA A 56 12.04 2.89 19.97
C ALA A 56 11.50 4.05 20.83
N THR A 57 10.47 4.78 20.40
CA THR A 57 9.92 5.89 21.19
C THR A 57 9.19 5.40 22.44
N PRO A 58 9.18 6.17 23.55
CA PRO A 58 8.47 5.79 24.77
C PRO A 58 6.98 5.50 24.55
N ALA A 59 6.35 6.18 23.59
CA ALA A 59 4.95 5.97 23.25
C ALA A 59 4.69 4.56 22.70
N ILE A 60 5.50 4.11 21.74
CA ILE A 60 5.37 2.78 21.14
C ILE A 60 5.82 1.69 22.13
N VAL A 61 6.95 1.89 22.82
CA VAL A 61 7.42 0.97 23.87
C VAL A 61 6.37 0.78 24.97
N SER A 62 5.66 1.85 25.37
CA SER A 62 4.57 1.73 26.34
C SER A 62 3.42 0.85 25.84
N ILE A 63 3.08 0.90 24.54
CA ILE A 63 2.07 0.01 23.97
C ILE A 63 2.56 -1.44 23.98
N VAL A 64 3.84 -1.67 23.67
CA VAL A 64 4.42 -3.02 23.73
C VAL A 64 4.31 -3.59 25.15
N LEU A 65 4.73 -2.83 26.16
CA LEU A 65 4.66 -3.26 27.56
C LEU A 65 3.22 -3.53 28.03
N LYS A 66 2.25 -2.73 27.59
CA LYS A 66 0.83 -2.95 27.92
C LYS A 66 0.25 -4.25 27.33
N ASN A 67 0.86 -4.77 26.27
CA ASN A 67 0.41 -5.97 25.56
C ASN A 67 1.32 -7.19 25.80
N GLU A 68 2.23 -7.13 26.78
CA GLU A 68 3.17 -8.20 27.11
C GLU A 68 2.48 -9.57 27.28
N LYS A 69 1.32 -9.61 27.94
CA LYS A 69 0.56 -10.86 28.13
C LYS A 69 0.10 -11.49 26.81
N LEU A 70 -0.32 -10.66 25.84
CA LEU A 70 -0.71 -11.13 24.51
C LEU A 70 0.51 -11.68 23.77
N PHE A 71 1.63 -10.97 23.82
CA PHE A 71 2.85 -11.38 23.13
C PHE A 71 3.41 -12.67 23.70
N LYS A 72 3.45 -12.81 25.03
CA LYS A 72 3.84 -14.05 25.69
C LYS A 72 2.93 -15.22 25.29
N TYR A 73 1.62 -15.00 25.24
CA TYR A 73 0.67 -16.01 24.79
C TYR A 73 0.93 -16.45 23.34
N ILE A 74 1.21 -15.50 22.45
CA ILE A 74 1.55 -15.79 21.05
C ILE A 74 2.86 -16.59 20.97
N GLU A 75 3.90 -16.18 21.69
CA GLU A 75 5.20 -16.85 21.71
C GLU A 75 5.08 -18.30 22.18
N GLU A 76 4.37 -18.54 23.29
CA GLU A 76 4.15 -19.89 23.84
C GLU A 76 3.40 -20.83 22.87
N ASN A 77 2.50 -20.30 22.04
CA ASN A 77 1.68 -21.10 21.13
C ASN A 77 2.25 -21.22 19.70
N THR A 78 3.19 -20.36 19.31
CA THR A 78 3.71 -20.29 17.94
C THR A 78 5.21 -20.52 17.83
N GLY A 79 5.96 -20.32 18.92
CA GLY A 79 7.42 -20.32 18.92
C GLY A 79 8.05 -19.11 18.24
N ILE A 80 7.27 -18.10 17.83
CA ILE A 80 7.78 -16.85 17.28
C ILE A 80 8.44 -16.04 18.41
N ASP A 81 9.67 -15.60 18.20
CA ASP A 81 10.38 -14.72 19.14
C ASP A 81 9.71 -13.33 19.18
N MET A 82 8.97 -13.08 20.26
CA MET A 82 8.23 -11.82 20.44
C MET A 82 9.07 -10.74 21.12
N THR A 83 10.35 -11.01 21.41
CA THR A 83 11.24 -10.05 22.08
C THR A 83 11.92 -9.08 21.11
N VAL A 84 12.08 -9.47 19.84
CA VAL A 84 12.78 -8.68 18.83
C VAL A 84 11.88 -7.58 18.24
N ASP A 85 10.74 -7.95 17.67
CA ASP A 85 9.76 -7.00 17.12
C ASP A 85 8.33 -7.57 17.25
N PRO A 86 7.71 -7.48 18.43
CA PRO A 86 6.39 -8.07 18.68
C PRO A 86 5.30 -7.46 17.80
N ILE A 87 5.44 -6.19 17.41
CA ILE A 87 4.47 -5.50 16.55
C ILE A 87 4.50 -6.10 15.15
N LEU A 88 5.69 -6.17 14.53
CA LEU A 88 5.85 -6.73 13.18
C LEU A 88 5.50 -8.22 13.14
N SER A 89 5.91 -8.96 14.17
CA SER A 89 5.59 -10.39 14.31
C SER A 89 4.08 -10.63 14.41
N THR A 90 3.37 -9.81 15.21
CA THR A 90 1.91 -9.86 15.30
C THR A 90 1.26 -9.50 13.96
N TYR A 91 1.77 -8.49 13.25
CA TYR A 91 1.29 -8.11 11.92
C TYR A 91 1.39 -9.28 10.93
N GLY A 92 2.55 -9.95 10.85
CA GLY A 92 2.74 -11.10 9.97
C GLY A 92 1.83 -12.28 10.32
N LEU A 93 1.75 -12.61 11.61
CA LEU A 93 0.91 -13.70 12.12
C LEU A 93 -0.58 -13.45 11.87
N TYR A 94 -1.05 -12.22 12.08
CA TYR A 94 -2.44 -11.85 11.84
C TYR A 94 -2.83 -12.05 10.36
N HIS A 95 -1.97 -11.60 9.42
CA HIS A 95 -2.22 -11.81 7.99
C HIS A 95 -2.17 -13.28 7.60
N PHE A 96 -1.27 -14.07 8.21
CA PHE A 96 -1.23 -15.52 8.01
C PHE A 96 -2.52 -16.21 8.45
N LEU A 97 -3.04 -15.88 9.64
CA LEU A 97 -4.31 -16.42 10.14
C LEU A 97 -5.51 -15.96 9.29
N THR A 98 -5.54 -14.68 8.92
CA THR A 98 -6.61 -14.11 8.06
C THR A 98 -6.64 -14.79 6.69
N THR A 99 -5.47 -15.10 6.12
CA THR A 99 -5.36 -15.81 4.85
C THR A 99 -5.93 -17.22 4.96
N GLN A 100 -5.56 -17.97 6.01
CA GLN A 100 -6.12 -19.31 6.25
C GLN A 100 -7.64 -19.29 6.42
N GLU A 101 -8.15 -18.35 7.22
CA GLU A 101 -9.59 -18.18 7.43
C GLU A 101 -10.32 -17.89 6.11
N SER A 102 -9.75 -17.04 5.24
CA SER A 102 -10.31 -16.74 3.91
C SER A 102 -10.40 -17.96 2.98
N MET A 103 -9.58 -18.98 3.24
CA MET A 103 -9.56 -20.25 2.52
C MET A 103 -10.42 -21.33 3.20
N ASN A 104 -11.18 -20.98 4.24
CA ASN A 104 -11.92 -21.92 5.11
C ASN A 104 -11.03 -22.99 5.77
N ILE A 105 -9.75 -22.67 6.00
CA ILE A 105 -8.85 -23.55 6.75
C ILE A 105 -9.15 -23.37 8.24
N THR A 106 -9.34 -24.47 8.95
CA THR A 106 -9.55 -24.46 10.40
C THR A 106 -8.30 -23.94 11.09
N LEU A 107 -8.45 -22.86 11.85
CA LEU A 107 -7.35 -22.27 12.62
C LEU A 107 -7.00 -23.13 13.85
N PRO A 108 -5.75 -23.06 14.34
CA PRO A 108 -5.35 -23.72 15.57
C PRO A 108 -6.21 -23.28 16.77
N GLU A 109 -6.40 -24.16 17.76
CA GLU A 109 -7.26 -23.92 18.93
C GLU A 109 -6.88 -22.66 19.73
N TRP A 110 -5.59 -22.31 19.77
CA TRP A 110 -5.10 -21.11 20.45
C TRP A 110 -5.49 -19.81 19.73
N ALA A 111 -5.68 -19.85 18.41
CA ALA A 111 -5.92 -18.69 17.57
C ALA A 111 -7.41 -18.31 17.57
N THR A 112 -8.00 -18.19 18.76
CA THR A 112 -9.42 -17.87 18.94
C THR A 112 -9.76 -16.47 18.40
N GLU A 113 -11.04 -16.22 18.18
CA GLU A 113 -11.54 -14.90 17.78
C GLU A 113 -11.13 -13.80 18.78
N GLU A 114 -11.15 -14.11 20.09
CA GLU A 114 -10.72 -13.17 21.13
C GLU A 114 -9.24 -12.76 20.95
N ILE A 115 -8.37 -13.72 20.62
CA ILE A 115 -6.95 -13.45 20.38
C ILE A 115 -6.78 -12.62 19.11
N ARG A 116 -7.48 -12.95 18.02
CA ARG A 116 -7.42 -12.17 16.77
C ARG A 116 -7.92 -10.73 16.96
N ILE A 117 -8.99 -10.52 17.74
CA ILE A 117 -9.47 -9.18 18.12
C ILE A 117 -8.41 -8.39 18.89
N LYS A 118 -7.65 -9.05 19.79
CA LYS A 118 -6.53 -8.41 20.51
C LYS A 118 -5.33 -8.12 19.63
N MET A 119 -5.08 -8.93 18.59
CA MET A 119 -4.02 -8.66 17.60
C MET A 119 -4.35 -7.45 16.73
N TYR A 120 -5.62 -7.27 16.34
CA TYR A 120 -6.07 -6.21 15.43
C TYR A 120 -5.48 -4.80 15.72
N PRO A 121 -5.57 -4.23 16.95
CA PRO A 121 -5.01 -2.90 17.23
C PRO A 121 -3.48 -2.85 17.10
N ILE A 122 -2.77 -3.97 17.29
CA ILE A 122 -1.31 -4.05 17.08
C ILE A 122 -0.98 -3.99 15.58
N VAL A 123 -1.79 -4.63 14.75
CA VAL A 123 -1.66 -4.57 13.28
C VAL A 123 -2.01 -3.17 12.75
N GLU A 124 -3.08 -2.55 13.26
CA GLU A 124 -3.42 -1.16 12.93
C GLU A 124 -2.26 -0.21 13.30
N LEU A 125 -1.63 -0.43 14.46
CA LEU A 125 -0.47 0.34 14.90
C LEU A 125 0.72 0.20 13.94
N GLU A 126 0.98 -0.99 13.40
CA GLU A 126 2.06 -1.18 12.41
C GLU A 126 1.86 -0.28 11.18
N TYR A 127 0.64 -0.20 10.63
CA TYR A 127 0.35 0.75 9.55
C TYR A 127 0.48 2.21 9.99
N GLN A 128 0.12 2.55 11.24
CA GLN A 128 0.31 3.90 11.77
C GLN A 128 1.79 4.28 11.87
N ILE A 129 2.65 3.36 12.35
CA ILE A 129 4.10 3.56 12.46
C ILE A 129 4.71 3.82 11.07
N ARG A 130 4.28 3.07 10.05
CA ARG A 130 4.74 3.19 8.65
C ARG A 130 4.44 4.53 7.98
N SER A 131 3.61 5.38 8.59
CA SER A 131 3.30 6.73 8.12
C SER A 131 3.13 7.72 9.28
N TYR A 132 3.92 7.52 10.35
CA TYR A 132 3.72 8.18 11.65
C TYR A 132 3.85 9.71 11.59
N ASN A 133 4.87 10.20 10.89
CA ASN A 133 5.17 11.62 10.77
C ASN A 133 5.32 12.04 9.29
N ASN A 134 5.61 13.32 9.07
CA ASN A 134 5.69 13.86 7.72
C ASN A 134 6.77 13.17 6.88
N LEU A 135 7.95 12.92 7.45
CA LEU A 135 9.04 12.22 6.77
C LEU A 135 8.59 10.82 6.31
N MET A 136 7.97 10.05 7.20
CA MET A 136 7.46 8.72 6.86
C MET A 136 6.35 8.77 5.80
N LYS A 137 5.47 9.78 5.84
CA LYS A 137 4.45 9.98 4.81
C LYS A 137 5.07 10.32 3.46
N GLN A 138 6.06 11.21 3.44
CA GLN A 138 6.78 11.60 2.22
C GLN A 138 7.48 10.41 1.59
N LEU A 139 8.23 9.63 2.36
CA LEU A 139 9.01 8.48 1.88
C LEU A 139 8.20 7.21 1.59
N ASN A 140 6.91 7.20 1.91
CA ASN A 140 6.03 6.05 1.71
C ASN A 140 4.89 6.40 0.75
N GLY A 141 3.73 6.83 1.27
CA GLY A 141 2.58 7.16 0.43
C GLY A 141 2.83 8.36 -0.49
N GLY A 142 3.77 9.24 -0.13
CA GLY A 142 4.14 10.44 -0.87
C GLY A 142 4.67 10.18 -2.28
N HIS A 143 5.48 9.14 -2.46
CA HIS A 143 5.96 8.73 -3.80
C HIS A 143 4.79 8.36 -4.72
N LEU A 144 3.79 7.63 -4.21
CA LEU A 144 2.56 7.35 -4.95
C LEU A 144 1.74 8.61 -5.22
N VAL A 145 1.57 9.51 -4.25
CA VAL A 145 0.86 10.79 -4.46
C VAL A 145 1.53 11.59 -5.58
N LYS A 146 2.86 11.68 -5.56
CA LYS A 146 3.66 12.35 -6.60
C LYS A 146 3.44 11.71 -7.97
N GLU A 147 3.47 10.39 -8.07
CA GLU A 147 3.27 9.68 -9.33
C GLU A 147 1.84 9.89 -9.88
N PHE A 148 0.83 9.91 -9.01
CA PHE A 148 -0.55 10.21 -9.39
C PHE A 148 -0.70 11.65 -9.91
N ILE A 149 -0.05 12.63 -9.26
CA ILE A 149 -0.03 14.03 -9.74
C ILE A 149 0.66 14.13 -11.09
N LYS A 150 1.79 13.45 -11.28
CA LYS A 150 2.51 13.38 -12.57
C LYS A 150 1.60 12.80 -13.66
N ASN A 151 0.92 11.68 -13.41
CA ASN A 151 -0.03 11.08 -14.34
C ASN A 151 -1.22 12.00 -14.67
N MET A 152 -1.71 12.74 -13.67
CA MET A 152 -2.75 13.74 -13.85
C MET A 152 -2.31 14.92 -14.71
N ASN A 153 -1.04 15.31 -14.65
CA ASN A 153 -0.44 16.41 -15.41
C ASN A 153 0.10 16.02 -16.78
N ALA A 154 0.26 14.73 -17.06
CA ALA A 154 0.80 14.25 -18.32
C ALA A 154 0.04 14.84 -19.51
N GLU A 155 0.79 15.33 -20.50
CA GLU A 155 0.21 15.82 -21.75
C GLU A 155 -0.54 14.69 -22.46
N ARG A 156 -1.78 14.96 -22.83
CA ARG A 156 -2.66 13.97 -23.44
C ARG A 156 -2.70 14.15 -24.94
N ASN A 157 -2.30 13.11 -25.65
CA ASN A 157 -2.56 12.91 -27.07
C ASN A 157 -3.50 11.70 -27.24
N GLN A 158 -3.73 11.27 -28.48
CA GLN A 158 -4.65 10.16 -28.78
C GLN A 158 -4.17 8.80 -28.26
N THR A 159 -2.87 8.62 -28.04
CA THR A 159 -2.27 7.37 -27.56
C THR A 159 -1.93 7.39 -26.08
N SER A 160 -2.10 8.54 -25.39
CA SER A 160 -1.88 8.64 -23.96
C SER A 160 -2.82 7.72 -23.18
N PRO A 161 -2.31 7.05 -22.12
CA PRO A 161 -3.13 6.19 -21.29
C PRO A 161 -4.25 6.99 -20.60
N LYS A 162 -5.45 6.41 -20.60
CA LYS A 162 -6.62 6.97 -19.91
C LYS A 162 -6.71 6.54 -18.45
N ILE A 163 -6.08 5.41 -18.12
CA ILE A 163 -6.04 4.81 -16.79
C ILE A 163 -4.61 4.35 -16.51
N TYR A 164 -4.16 4.56 -15.28
CA TYR A 164 -2.93 3.98 -14.74
C TYR A 164 -3.35 3.05 -13.60
N VAL A 165 -2.83 1.82 -13.60
CA VAL A 165 -3.18 0.81 -12.60
C VAL A 165 -1.91 0.36 -11.90
N TYR A 166 -1.80 0.68 -10.61
CA TYR A 166 -0.70 0.25 -9.75
C TYR A 166 -1.16 -0.94 -8.92
N SER A 167 -0.50 -2.07 -9.09
CA SER A 167 -0.76 -3.27 -8.29
C SER A 167 0.34 -3.39 -7.23
N GLY A 168 -0.04 -3.22 -5.97
CA GLY A 168 0.86 -3.34 -4.83
C GLY A 168 0.27 -4.18 -3.71
N HIS A 169 0.70 -3.87 -2.50
CA HIS A 169 0.30 -4.51 -1.26
C HIS A 169 -0.64 -3.61 -0.46
N GLU A 170 -1.26 -4.18 0.56
CA GLU A 170 -2.11 -3.47 1.50
C GLU A 170 -1.35 -2.32 2.19
N VAL A 171 -0.05 -2.47 2.47
CA VAL A 171 0.78 -1.36 2.98
C VAL A 171 0.77 -0.14 2.06
N ASN A 172 0.66 -0.30 0.74
CA ASN A 172 0.61 0.81 -0.21
C ASN A 172 -0.75 1.54 -0.16
N ILE A 173 -1.84 0.79 -0.03
CA ILE A 173 -3.19 1.35 0.16
C ILE A 173 -3.26 2.16 1.45
N ALA A 174 -2.75 1.58 2.56
CA ALA A 174 -2.69 2.26 3.85
C ALA A 174 -1.79 3.51 3.80
N ALA A 175 -0.63 3.41 3.14
CA ALA A 175 0.30 4.53 2.99
C ALA A 175 -0.31 5.69 2.20
N PHE A 176 -0.94 5.40 1.07
CA PHE A 176 -1.62 6.42 0.26
C PHE A 176 -2.76 7.09 1.04
N ALA A 177 -3.59 6.30 1.75
CA ALA A 177 -4.65 6.82 2.60
C ALA A 177 -4.10 7.74 3.70
N LYS A 178 -3.04 7.32 4.39
CA LYS A 178 -2.41 8.10 5.47
C LYS A 178 -1.70 9.36 4.98
N ALA A 179 -1.13 9.35 3.78
CA ALA A 179 -0.59 10.56 3.14
C ALA A 179 -1.67 11.62 2.92
N HIS A 180 -2.91 11.20 2.61
CA HIS A 180 -4.07 12.09 2.51
C HIS A 180 -4.78 12.36 3.86
N ASN A 181 -4.25 11.81 4.97
CA ASN A 181 -4.86 11.84 6.30
C ASN A 181 -6.25 11.20 6.38
N PHE A 182 -6.52 10.19 5.56
CA PHE A 182 -7.72 9.37 5.70
C PHE A 182 -7.57 8.36 6.84
N ILE A 183 -8.69 8.06 7.51
CA ILE A 183 -8.74 7.11 8.63
C ILE A 183 -8.89 5.68 8.10
N GLU A 184 -9.75 5.49 7.11
CA GLU A 184 -9.98 4.20 6.47
C GLU A 184 -9.08 4.01 5.24
N PRO A 185 -8.79 2.76 4.85
CA PRO A 185 -9.01 1.55 5.65
C PRO A 185 -8.02 1.49 6.82
N LYS A 186 -8.48 1.06 8.00
CA LYS A 186 -7.57 0.78 9.13
C LYS A 186 -6.59 -0.35 8.83
N ILE A 187 -7.12 -1.44 8.27
CA ILE A 187 -6.38 -2.58 7.72
C ILE A 187 -7.01 -2.87 6.36
N PRO A 188 -6.31 -2.64 5.23
CA PRO A 188 -6.87 -2.88 3.92
C PRO A 188 -7.11 -4.38 3.68
N SER A 189 -8.28 -4.71 3.12
CA SER A 189 -8.65 -6.09 2.79
C SER A 189 -8.13 -6.52 1.41
N PHE A 190 -8.13 -7.83 1.15
CA PHE A 190 -7.85 -8.37 -0.18
C PHE A 190 -8.75 -7.72 -1.24
N GLY A 191 -8.14 -7.38 -2.38
CA GLY A 191 -8.85 -6.75 -3.49
C GLY A 191 -9.30 -5.31 -3.24
N SER A 192 -8.89 -4.67 -2.13
CA SER A 192 -9.14 -3.25 -1.91
C SER A 192 -8.34 -2.38 -2.89
N ALA A 193 -8.86 -1.20 -3.20
CA ALA A 193 -8.21 -0.25 -4.10
C ALA A 193 -8.56 1.20 -3.72
N ILE A 194 -7.66 2.13 -4.05
CA ILE A 194 -7.96 3.56 -4.02
C ILE A 194 -8.05 4.05 -5.46
N ILE A 195 -9.19 4.65 -5.79
CA ILE A 195 -9.47 5.18 -7.12
C ILE A 195 -9.35 6.70 -7.06
N VAL A 196 -8.58 7.28 -7.98
CA VAL A 196 -8.37 8.73 -8.07
C VAL A 196 -8.75 9.18 -9.47
N GLU A 197 -9.75 10.04 -9.56
CA GLU A 197 -10.30 10.52 -10.82
C GLU A 197 -9.94 12.00 -11.03
N LYS A 198 -9.33 12.31 -12.18
CA LYS A 198 -9.20 13.69 -12.67
C LYS A 198 -10.38 14.02 -13.57
N LEU A 199 -11.25 14.89 -13.08
CA LEU A 199 -12.48 15.30 -13.74
C LEU A 199 -12.32 16.67 -14.39
N ARG A 200 -13.13 16.94 -15.42
CA ARG A 200 -13.25 18.26 -16.06
C ARG A 200 -14.73 18.58 -16.26
N ASP A 201 -15.15 19.78 -15.87
CA ASP A 201 -16.52 20.25 -16.12
C ASP A 201 -16.66 20.87 -17.53
N ILE A 202 -17.90 21.23 -17.88
CA ILE A 202 -18.23 21.88 -19.16
C ILE A 202 -17.54 23.24 -19.36
N LYS A 203 -17.08 23.89 -18.29
CA LYS A 203 -16.36 25.17 -18.33
C LYS A 203 -14.85 24.96 -18.37
N GLY A 204 -14.38 23.71 -18.43
CA GLY A 204 -12.97 23.35 -18.46
C GLY A 204 -12.30 23.32 -17.09
N LYS A 205 -13.02 23.55 -15.99
CA LYS A 205 -12.46 23.51 -14.63
C LYS A 205 -12.16 22.07 -14.24
N GLN A 206 -11.01 21.87 -13.62
CA GLN A 206 -10.49 20.55 -13.26
C GLN A 206 -10.70 20.24 -11.77
N PHE A 207 -10.99 18.98 -11.48
CA PHE A 207 -11.25 18.49 -10.13
C PHE A 207 -10.59 17.12 -9.91
N VAL A 208 -10.37 16.79 -8.65
CA VAL A 208 -9.95 15.46 -8.18
C VAL A 208 -11.04 14.91 -7.29
N GLN A 209 -11.38 13.65 -7.51
CA GLN A 209 -12.27 12.88 -6.64
C GLN A 209 -11.60 11.55 -6.30
N LEU A 210 -11.73 11.11 -5.04
CA LEU A 210 -11.07 9.91 -4.54
C LEU A 210 -12.11 8.96 -3.95
N TYR A 211 -11.87 7.65 -4.09
CA TYR A 211 -12.72 6.61 -3.52
C TYR A 211 -11.89 5.48 -2.94
N LEU A 212 -12.42 4.82 -1.92
CA LEU A 212 -12.00 3.52 -1.43
C LEU A 212 -12.95 2.44 -1.96
N TRP A 213 -12.42 1.50 -2.73
CA TRP A 213 -13.06 0.21 -2.94
C TRP A 213 -12.61 -0.73 -1.83
N THR A 214 -13.54 -1.27 -1.05
CA THR A 214 -13.23 -2.07 0.14
C THR A 214 -12.81 -3.51 -0.16
N GLY A 215 -12.86 -3.95 -1.42
CA GLY A 215 -12.53 -5.31 -1.79
C GLY A 215 -13.61 -6.29 -1.36
N VAL A 216 -13.37 -7.02 -0.27
CA VAL A 216 -14.23 -8.12 0.21
C VAL A 216 -15.68 -7.69 0.45
N THR A 217 -15.92 -6.51 1.04
CA THR A 217 -17.30 -6.04 1.29
C THR A 217 -17.95 -5.38 0.07
N GLN A 218 -17.21 -5.19 -1.03
CA GLN A 218 -17.69 -4.67 -2.30
C GLN A 218 -18.36 -3.28 -2.20
N GLU A 219 -17.86 -2.42 -1.32
CA GLU A 219 -18.37 -1.06 -1.13
C GLU A 219 -17.44 -0.05 -1.80
N LEU A 220 -18.03 0.90 -2.52
CA LEU A 220 -17.33 2.08 -3.04
C LEU A 220 -17.62 3.28 -2.13
N LYS A 221 -16.63 3.68 -1.32
CA LYS A 221 -16.76 4.77 -0.36
C LYS A 221 -16.08 6.03 -0.88
N PRO A 222 -16.76 7.18 -0.97
CA PRO A 222 -16.12 8.43 -1.34
C PRO A 222 -15.17 8.89 -0.24
N TYR A 223 -13.96 9.29 -0.62
CA TYR A 223 -13.05 9.99 0.27
C TYR A 223 -13.28 11.50 0.18
N LYS A 224 -13.39 12.14 1.35
CA LYS A 224 -13.47 13.59 1.46
C LYS A 224 -12.19 14.15 2.04
N LEU A 225 -11.46 14.89 1.22
CA LEU A 225 -10.28 15.62 1.68
C LEU A 225 -10.67 16.72 2.65
N SER A 226 -9.89 16.87 3.72
CA SER A 226 -10.03 18.01 4.62
C SER A 226 -9.97 19.31 3.84
N LYS A 227 -10.89 20.23 4.13
CA LYS A 227 -11.05 21.52 3.44
C LYS A 227 -11.54 21.41 1.98
N CYS A 228 -11.94 20.26 1.46
CA CYS A 228 -12.56 20.12 0.15
C CYS A 228 -13.98 19.56 0.25
N ASP A 229 -14.81 19.89 -0.76
CA ASP A 229 -16.03 19.14 -1.05
C ASP A 229 -15.66 17.80 -1.70
N GLU A 230 -16.65 16.95 -2.02
CA GLU A 230 -16.40 15.65 -2.67
C GLU A 230 -15.59 15.78 -3.97
N LYS A 231 -15.85 16.85 -4.75
CA LYS A 231 -15.04 17.24 -5.91
C LYS A 231 -14.07 18.35 -5.50
N CYS A 232 -12.83 17.98 -5.24
CA CYS A 232 -11.79 18.94 -4.83
C CYS A 232 -11.23 19.66 -6.07
N PRO A 233 -11.23 21.00 -6.14
CA PRO A 233 -10.57 21.71 -7.25
C PRO A 233 -9.11 21.28 -7.39
N TYR A 234 -8.65 21.03 -8.63
CA TYR A 234 -7.33 20.45 -8.87
C TYR A 234 -6.18 21.24 -8.22
N GLU A 235 -6.12 22.56 -8.42
CA GLU A 235 -5.08 23.40 -7.81
C GLU A 235 -5.08 23.31 -6.27
N LYS A 236 -6.27 23.21 -5.68
CA LYS A 236 -6.40 23.07 -4.23
C LYS A 236 -5.92 21.70 -3.75
N TYR A 237 -6.16 20.64 -4.53
CA TYR A 237 -5.61 19.31 -4.26
C TYR A 237 -4.07 19.35 -4.24
N ILE A 238 -3.46 20.00 -5.24
CA ILE A 238 -1.99 20.14 -5.31
C ILE A 238 -1.43 20.85 -4.08
N THR A 239 -2.00 21.99 -3.69
CA THR A 239 -1.58 22.71 -2.46
C THR A 239 -1.75 21.86 -1.20
N LEU A 240 -2.84 21.08 -1.11
CA LEU A 240 -3.05 20.21 0.05
C LEU A 240 -2.02 19.09 0.12
N MET A 241 -1.57 18.56 -1.01
CA MET A 241 -0.63 17.42 -1.06
C MET A 241 0.85 17.81 -1.00
N GLU A 242 1.19 19.08 -1.17
CA GLU A 242 2.57 19.58 -1.23
C GLU A 242 3.46 19.06 -0.08
N HIS A 243 2.94 19.08 1.15
CA HIS A 243 3.67 18.65 2.35
C HIS A 243 4.03 17.15 2.38
N VAL A 244 3.34 16.30 1.62
CA VAL A 244 3.63 14.86 1.53
C VAL A 244 4.39 14.47 0.27
N ILE A 245 4.75 15.42 -0.59
CA ILE A 245 5.60 15.11 -1.74
C ILE A 245 7.04 14.86 -1.25
N PRO A 246 7.72 13.79 -1.73
CA PRO A 246 9.11 13.53 -1.38
C PRO A 246 10.02 14.67 -1.82
N LEU A 247 11.02 14.98 -0.98
CA LEU A 247 12.09 15.95 -1.30
C LEU A 247 12.95 15.43 -2.46
N GLU A 248 13.64 16.31 -3.16
CA GLU A 248 14.46 15.93 -4.34
C GLU A 248 15.52 14.87 -4.02
N GLU A 249 16.20 15.01 -2.88
CA GLU A 249 17.19 14.06 -2.38
C GLU A 249 16.63 12.66 -2.09
N ASP A 250 15.32 12.57 -1.81
CA ASP A 250 14.64 11.35 -1.41
C ASP A 250 13.96 10.64 -2.59
N ILE A 251 13.83 11.28 -3.75
CA ILE A 251 13.17 10.70 -4.93
C ILE A 251 13.84 9.38 -5.34
N ASN A 252 15.17 9.37 -5.30
CA ASN A 252 16.00 8.25 -5.74
C ASN A 252 16.63 7.53 -4.54
N CYS A 253 16.00 7.58 -3.36
CA CYS A 253 16.60 7.07 -2.13
C CYS A 253 17.12 5.63 -2.26
N SER A 254 16.35 4.70 -2.82
CA SER A 254 16.81 3.31 -3.02
C SER A 254 17.87 3.20 -4.13
N TRP A 255 17.70 3.93 -5.24
CA TRP A 255 18.66 3.94 -6.34
C TRP A 255 20.05 4.43 -5.90
N ASN A 256 20.10 5.42 -5.00
CA ASN A 256 21.36 5.96 -4.48
C ASN A 256 22.12 4.96 -3.59
N ASN A 257 21.49 3.87 -3.16
CA ASN A 257 22.05 2.89 -2.23
C ASN A 257 22.26 1.50 -2.87
N VAL A 258 22.07 1.37 -4.18
CA VAL A 258 22.22 0.11 -4.91
C VAL A 258 23.30 0.25 -5.99
N SER A 259 24.27 -0.67 -5.98
CA SER A 259 25.30 -0.76 -7.01
C SER A 259 24.81 -1.52 -8.25
N LEU A 260 25.48 -1.32 -9.38
CA LEU A 260 25.21 -2.08 -10.61
C LEU A 260 25.39 -3.59 -10.39
N ASP A 261 26.41 -4.00 -9.65
CA ASP A 261 26.66 -5.42 -9.35
C ASP A 261 25.53 -6.04 -8.53
N GLN A 262 24.96 -5.30 -7.58
CA GLN A 262 23.79 -5.74 -6.80
C GLN A 262 22.56 -5.89 -7.70
N LEU A 263 22.34 -4.98 -8.65
CA LEU A 263 21.27 -5.12 -9.65
C LEU A 263 21.48 -6.35 -10.54
N TYR A 264 22.70 -6.59 -11.03
CA TYR A 264 22.99 -7.78 -11.83
C TYR A 264 22.74 -9.06 -11.06
N GLN A 265 23.17 -9.14 -9.79
CA GLN A 265 22.91 -10.28 -8.91
C GLN A 265 21.41 -10.48 -8.65
N TYR A 266 20.65 -9.40 -8.46
CA TYR A 266 19.20 -9.47 -8.31
C TYR A 266 18.55 -10.12 -9.54
N TYR A 267 18.92 -9.67 -10.74
CA TYR A 267 18.36 -10.24 -11.96
C TYR A 267 18.83 -11.67 -12.21
N SER A 268 20.09 -12.01 -11.95
CA SER A 268 20.58 -13.37 -12.19
C SER A 268 19.93 -14.40 -11.27
N THR A 269 19.66 -14.03 -10.01
CA THR A 269 19.00 -14.92 -9.04
C THR A 269 17.49 -15.02 -9.22
N THR A 270 16.86 -14.01 -9.84
CA THR A 270 15.41 -13.99 -10.10
C THR A 270 15.03 -14.74 -11.39
N ILE A 271 15.96 -14.95 -12.32
CA ILE A 271 15.72 -15.68 -13.59
C ILE A 271 15.69 -17.21 -13.39
N ASP A 272 16.24 -17.72 -12.28
CA ASP A 272 16.32 -19.16 -11.99
C ASP A 272 15.09 -19.72 -11.24
N ILE A 273 13.96 -19.01 -11.21
CA ILE A 273 12.67 -19.42 -10.63
C ILE A 273 11.57 -19.35 -11.71
#